data_AF-A0A268BRX1-F1
#
_entry.id   AF-A0A268BRX1-F1
#
_cell.length_a   1.000
_cell.length_b   1.000
_cell.length_c   1.000
_cell.angle_alpha   90.00
_cell.angle_beta   90.00
_cell.angle_gamma   90.00
#
_symmetry.space_group_name_H-M   'P 1'
#
loop_
_entity.id
_entity.type
_entity.pdbx_description
1 polymer ?
#
loop_
_entity_poly.entity_id
_entity_poly.type
_entity_poly.pdbx_seq_one_letter_code
_entity_poly.pdbx_strand_id
1 'polypeptide(L)' 'MMNRRQQLLLDKIADYRRFALALLILGIYLYLGSVINVYLTPSDKADILFAMTGGCVVTSILIWFAIERWKKLLES' A
#
# COMPACT_ATOMS: atom_id res chain seq x y z
N MET A 1 -28.69 7.25 17.16
CA MET A 1 -28.13 8.37 16.36
C MET A 1 -26.62 8.17 16.31
N MET A 2 -26.04 8.04 15.12
CA MET A 2 -24.59 7.79 14.96
C MET A 2 -23.82 9.04 15.35
N ASN A 3 -22.83 8.92 16.24
CA ASN A 3 -22.09 10.07 16.74
C ASN A 3 -21.25 10.70 15.62
N ARG A 4 -21.17 12.03 15.56
CA ARG A 4 -20.41 12.79 14.54
C ARG A 4 -18.95 12.35 14.41
N ARG A 5 -18.36 11.88 15.53
CA ARG A 5 -17.00 11.30 15.57
C ARG A 5 -16.89 9.97 14.81
N GLN A 6 -17.91 9.12 14.86
CA GLN A 6 -17.92 7.83 14.16
C GLN A 6 -18.03 8.03 12.64
N GLN A 7 -18.81 9.02 12.19
CA GLN A 7 -18.86 9.38 10.77
C GLN A 7 -17.51 9.85 10.24
N LEU A 8 -16.83 10.74 10.97
CA LEU A 8 -15.49 11.22 10.60
C LEU A 8 -14.46 10.08 10.54
N LEU A 9 -14.59 9.07 11.40
CA LEU A 9 -13.68 7.92 11.41
C LEU A 9 -13.95 6.98 10.23
N LEU A 10 -15.22 6.79 9.84
CA LEU A 10 -15.57 6.02 8.64
C LEU A 10 -15.09 6.70 7.36
N ASP A 11 -15.24 8.03 7.25
CA ASP A 11 -14.71 8.79 6.11
C ASP A 11 -13.18 8.67 6.04
N LYS A 12 -12.49 8.76 7.20
CA LYS A 12 -11.04 8.62 7.24
C LYS A 12 -10.57 7.22 6.84
N ILE A 13 -11.32 6.17 7.22
CA ILE A 13 -11.05 4.79 6.78
C ILE A 13 -11.24 4.64 5.26
N ALA A 14 -12.24 5.32 4.68
CA ALA A 14 -12.46 5.31 3.24
C ALA A 14 -11.27 5.93 2.48
N ASP A 15 -10.67 7.00 3.02
CA ASP A 15 -9.45 7.59 2.46
C ASP A 15 -8.23 6.68 2.59
N TYR A 16 -8.03 6.01 3.73
CA TYR A 16 -6.96 5.03 3.89
C TYR A 16 -7.08 3.87 2.90
N ARG A 17 -8.30 3.42 2.60
CA ARG A 17 -8.55 2.40 1.58
C ARG A 17 -8.18 2.90 0.18
N ARG A 18 -8.49 4.15 -0.16
CA ARG A 18 -8.05 4.76 -1.44
C ARG A 18 -6.54 4.88 -1.52
N PHE A 19 -5.88 5.24 -0.41
CA PHE A 19 -4.43 5.29 -0.33
C PHE A 19 -3.78 3.91 -0.53
N ALA A 20 -4.35 2.86 0.08
CA ALA A 20 -3.89 1.48 -0.10
C ALA A 20 -4.02 1.03 -1.57
N LEU A 21 -5.11 1.38 -2.26
CA LEU A 21 -5.27 1.13 -3.69
C LEU A 21 -4.21 1.86 -4.53
N ALA A 22 -3.90 3.11 -4.21
CA ALA A 22 -2.84 3.85 -4.89
C ALA A 22 -1.46 3.21 -4.67
N LEU A 23 -1.17 2.73 -3.45
CA LEU A 23 0.06 1.97 -3.16
C LEU A 23 0.12 0.66 -3.93
N LEU A 24 -0.99 -0.04 -4.07
CA LEU A 24 -1.07 -1.28 -4.84
C LEU A 24 -0.76 -1.03 -6.32
N ILE A 25 -1.35 0.03 -6.90
CA ILE A 25 -1.07 0.43 -8.29
C ILE A 25 0.40 0.82 -8.46
N LEU A 26 0.96 1.58 -7.52
CA LEU A 26 2.38 1.95 -7.54
C LEU A 26 3.28 0.71 -7.47
N GLY A 27 2.94 -0.28 -6.63
CA GLY A 27 3.64 -1.56 -6.54
C GLY A 27 3.60 -2.35 -7.85
N ILE A 28 2.46 -2.36 -8.55
CA ILE A 28 2.32 -2.98 -9.88
C ILE A 28 3.23 -2.29 -10.91
N TYR A 29 3.29 -0.95 -10.91
CA TYR A 29 4.18 -0.18 -11.79
C TYR A 29 5.67 -0.48 -11.51
N LEU A 30 6.07 -0.55 -10.25
CA LEU A 30 7.44 -0.90 -9.86
C LEU A 30 7.79 -2.34 -10.26
N TYR A 31 6.87 -3.29 -10.10
CA TYR A 31 7.04 -4.66 -10.55
C TYR A 31 7.23 -4.75 -12.08
N LEU A 32 6.40 -4.04 -12.85
CA LEU A 32 6.57 -3.94 -14.30
C LEU A 32 7.92 -3.32 -14.70
N GLY A 33 8.35 -2.26 -14.01
CA GLY A 33 9.68 -1.67 -14.19
C GLY A 33 10.81 -2.65 -13.90
N SER A 34 10.66 -3.48 -12.86
CA SER A 34 11.60 -4.54 -12.52
C SER A 34 11.67 -5.61 -13.61
N VAL A 35 10.53 -6.08 -14.12
CA VAL A 35 10.47 -7.07 -15.21
C VAL A 35 11.14 -6.51 -16.48
N ILE A 36 10.89 -5.26 -16.84
CA ILE A 36 11.53 -4.61 -17.99
C ILE A 36 13.06 -4.54 -17.79
N ASN A 37 13.52 -4.15 -16.60
CA ASN A 37 14.96 -4.00 -16.34
C ASN A 37 15.71 -5.33 -16.25
N VAL A 38 15.04 -6.41 -15.84
CA VAL A 38 15.64 -7.76 -15.76
C VAL A 38 15.66 -8.44 -17.12
N TYR A 39 14.58 -8.31 -17.91
CA TYR A 39 14.39 -9.10 -19.14
C TYR A 39 14.62 -8.35 -20.45
N LEU A 40 14.36 -7.04 -20.52
CA LEU A 40 14.51 -6.26 -21.77
C LEU A 40 15.85 -5.53 -21.90
N THR A 41 16.41 -5.03 -20.79
CA THR A 41 17.71 -4.32 -20.79
C THR A 41 18.48 -4.68 -19.53
N PRO A 42 19.26 -5.78 -19.53
CA PRO A 42 20.01 -6.20 -18.35
C PRO A 42 20.95 -5.06 -17.94
N SER A 43 20.63 -4.42 -16.82
CA SER A 43 21.39 -3.34 -16.22
C SER A 43 21.70 -3.73 -14.79
N ASP A 44 22.95 -3.52 -14.35
CA ASP A 44 23.43 -3.84 -12.98
C ASP A 44 22.67 -3.13 -11.84
N LYS A 45 21.68 -2.29 -12.17
CA LYS A 45 20.81 -1.59 -11.21
C LYS A 45 19.53 -2.36 -10.87
N ALA A 46 19.37 -3.60 -11.34
CA ALA A 46 18.20 -4.45 -11.08
C ALA A 46 17.96 -4.70 -9.57
N ASP A 47 19.03 -4.80 -8.76
CA ASP A 47 18.94 -5.01 -7.31
C ASP A 47 18.22 -3.87 -6.57
N ILE A 48 18.42 -2.63 -7.01
CA ILE A 48 17.79 -1.46 -6.39
C ILE A 48 16.28 -1.45 -6.67
N LEU A 49 15.88 -1.85 -7.88
CA LEU A 49 14.45 -1.95 -8.23
C LEU A 49 13.77 -3.08 -7.46
N PHE A 50 14.45 -4.22 -7.26
CA PHE A 50 13.93 -5.31 -6.44
C PHE A 50 13.80 -4.89 -4.97
N ALA A 51 14.80 -4.19 -4.41
CA ALA A 51 14.75 -3.66 -3.06
C ALA A 51 13.61 -2.65 -2.87
N MET A 52 13.40 -1.74 -3.84
CA MET A 52 12.28 -0.80 -3.81
C MET A 52 10.92 -1.50 -3.93
N THR A 53 10.81 -2.52 -4.78
CA THR A 53 9.58 -3.30 -4.93
C THR A 53 9.25 -4.05 -3.63
N GLY A 54 10.25 -4.68 -3.01
CA GLY A 54 10.13 -5.30 -1.69
C GLY A 54 9.71 -4.28 -0.62
N GLY A 55 10.31 -3.09 -0.62
CA GLY A 55 9.93 -2.00 0.28
C GLY A 55 8.49 -1.54 0.12
N CYS A 56 8.00 -1.41 -1.11
CA CYS A 56 6.59 -1.08 -1.39
C CYS A 56 5.62 -2.19 -0.94
N VAL A 57 5.99 -3.47 -1.11
CA VAL A 57 5.16 -4.59 -0.65
C VAL A 57 5.07 -4.62 0.88
N VAL A 58 6.22 -4.49 1.57
CA VAL A 58 6.27 -4.49 3.04
C VAL A 58 5.50 -3.31 3.63
N THR A 59 5.69 -2.11 3.08
CA THR A 59 4.96 -0.91 3.54
C THR A 59 3.45 -1.02 3.31
N SER A 60 3.03 -1.60 2.19
CA SER A 60 1.61 -1.84 1.91
C SER A 60 0.99 -2.84 2.90
N ILE A 61 1.71 -3.92 3.26
CA ILE A 61 1.28 -4.89 4.28
C ILE A 61 1.17 -4.24 5.67
N LEU A 62 2.14 -3.40 6.05
CA LEU A 62 2.11 -2.69 7.33
C LEU A 62 0.92 -1.72 7.43
N ILE A 63 0.62 -1.01 6.34
CA ILE A 63 -0.54 -0.11 6.27
C ILE A 63 -1.85 -0.91 6.37
N TRP A 64 -1.94 -2.07 5.71
CA TRP A 64 -3.12 -2.94 5.80
C TRP A 64 -3.35 -3.42 7.24
N PHE A 65 -2.31 -3.92 7.91
CA PHE A 65 -2.38 -4.34 9.32
C PHE A 65 -2.76 -3.19 10.25
N ALA A 66 -2.24 -1.99 10.00
CA ALA A 66 -2.63 -0.80 10.75
C ALA A 66 -4.13 -0.53 10.56
N ILE A 67 -4.64 -0.53 9.33
CA ILE A 67 -6.08 -0.29 9.08
C ILE A 67 -6.96 -1.34 9.77
N GLU A 68 -6.60 -2.63 9.72
CA GLU A 68 -7.32 -3.71 10.39
C GLU A 68 -7.35 -3.54 11.91
N ARG A 69 -6.22 -3.14 12.49
CA ARG A 69 -6.10 -2.88 13.93
C ARG A 69 -6.96 -1.69 14.35
N TRP A 70 -7.05 -0.66 13.53
CA TRP A 70 -7.85 0.54 13.82
C TRP A 70 -9.35 0.29 13.64
N LYS A 71 -9.72 -0.58 12.69
CA LYS A 71 -11.09 -1.09 12.55
C LYS A 71 -11.55 -1.83 13.82
N LYS A 72 -10.72 -2.74 14.34
CA LYS A 72 -11.03 -3.48 15.58
C LYS A 72 -11.20 -2.57 16.81
N LEU A 73 -10.42 -1.50 16.90
CA LEU A 73 -10.52 -0.51 17.99
C LEU A 73 -11.75 0.40 17.89
N LEU A 74 -12.40 0.44 16.72
CA LEU A 74 -13.62 1.23 16.47
C LEU A 74 -14.90 0.41 16.63
N GLU A 75 -14.81 -0.92 16.51
CA GLU A 75 -15.90 -1.86 16.75
C GLU A 75 -16.00 -2.33 18.22
N SER A 76 -14.96 -2.08 19.04
CA SER A 76 -14.94 -2.34 20.49
C SER A 76 -15.32 -1.11 21.32
#